data_AF-A0A2K3KXV9-F1
#
_entry.id   AF-A0A2K3KXV9-F1
#
_cell.length_a   1.000
_cell.length_b   1.000
_cell.length_c   1.000
_cell.angle_alpha   90.00
_cell.angle_beta   90.00
_cell.angle_gamma   90.00
#
_symmetry.space_group_name_H-M   'P 1'
#
loop_
_entity.id
_entity.type
_entity.pdbx_description
1 polymer ?
#
loop_
_entity_poly.entity_id
_entity_poly.type
_entity_poly.pdbx_seq_one_letter_code
_entity_poly.pdbx_strand_id
1 'polypeptide(L)'
;MDAKVKAMIKLIEEDADSFARRAEMYYKKRPELMKLVEEFYRAYRALAERYNHATGELRQAHRTMAEPFMLSDDSPCSSSGPDGEPHTPEMLSFSNIRRVWRVLSEMEKELNKAQNVAEGLDERASKAEIEIGILKEALAELKSKKDSGLVQYNHCLERIANLEAMLSLAQLETKGHDERAVKAETEVKRLKEELARLEAKNDAGLLQYGKSLEKISFLETTINLAEENFRMLTEKIERAEFEVKALRQKLTELNEEKESVSVLYKQCLQTIFSMENEILVAHETSEWLKKEIELGAEKLKTAEKHCDTMEKSEIKSFSSARG
;
A
#
# COMPACT_ATOMS: atom_id res chain seq x y z
N MET A 1 29.04 10.47 -0.12
CA MET A 1 28.12 9.64 -0.92
C MET A 1 27.11 8.96 -0.02
N ASP A 2 27.55 8.10 0.90
CA ASP A 2 26.67 7.29 1.74
C ASP A 2 25.69 8.09 2.62
N ALA A 3 26.14 9.21 3.21
CA ALA A 3 25.29 10.10 4.00
C ALA A 3 24.15 10.75 3.19
N LYS A 4 24.40 11.12 1.92
CA LYS A 4 23.37 11.70 1.04
C LYS A 4 22.36 10.63 0.59
N VAL A 5 22.82 9.40 0.31
CA VAL A 5 21.93 8.26 -0.02
C VAL A 5 21.01 7.93 1.16
N LYS A 6 21.55 7.89 2.38
CA LYS A 6 20.75 7.71 3.60
C LYS A 6 19.70 8.82 3.81
N ALA A 7 20.04 10.07 3.46
CA ALA A 7 19.08 11.17 3.51
C ALA A 7 17.94 11.02 2.47
N MET A 8 18.24 10.55 1.26
CA MET A 8 17.22 10.25 0.23
C MET A 8 16.29 9.12 0.64
N ILE A 9 16.83 8.06 1.24
CA ILE A 9 16.03 6.93 1.74
C ILE A 9 15.08 7.39 2.84
N LYS A 10 15.56 8.20 3.79
CA LYS A 10 14.71 8.79 4.85
C LYS A 10 13.58 9.68 4.33
N LEU A 11 13.77 10.37 3.21
CA LEU A 11 12.72 11.16 2.56
C LEU A 11 11.59 10.29 1.99
N ILE A 12 11.85 9.00 1.74
CA ILE A 12 10.93 8.04 1.12
C ILE A 12 10.30 7.11 2.16
N GLU A 13 11.04 6.75 3.21
CA GLU A 13 10.63 5.76 4.23
C GLU A 13 9.85 6.35 5.42
N GLU A 14 9.48 7.64 5.39
CA GLU A 14 8.84 8.27 6.55
C GLU A 14 7.50 7.61 6.95
N ASP A 15 7.35 7.28 8.24
CA ASP A 15 6.25 6.48 8.78
C ASP A 15 4.88 7.15 8.52
N ALA A 16 4.07 6.49 7.70
CA ALA A 16 2.69 6.86 7.47
C ALA A 16 1.78 5.66 7.76
N ASP A 17 0.90 5.83 8.75
CA ASP A 17 -0.04 4.83 9.27
C ASP A 17 -1.08 4.36 8.24
N SER A 18 -1.19 5.04 7.08
CA SER A 18 -2.08 4.65 5.98
C SER A 18 -1.45 4.92 4.60
N PHE A 19 -1.84 4.10 3.60
CA PHE A 19 -1.34 4.18 2.23
C PHE A 19 -1.62 5.55 1.58
N ALA A 20 -2.81 6.11 1.80
CA ALA A 20 -3.18 7.43 1.27
C ALA A 20 -2.28 8.55 1.80
N ARG A 21 -1.96 8.55 3.10
CA ARG A 21 -1.04 9.54 3.70
C ARG A 21 0.40 9.36 3.22
N ARG A 22 0.82 8.11 3.00
CA ARG A 22 2.15 7.80 2.42
C ARG A 22 2.30 8.37 1.01
N ALA A 23 1.28 8.19 0.16
CA ALA A 23 1.27 8.74 -1.19
C ALA A 23 1.26 10.29 -1.17
N GLU A 24 0.46 10.91 -0.32
CA GLU A 24 0.40 12.37 -0.18
C GLU A 24 1.76 12.95 0.27
N MET A 25 2.40 12.34 1.27
CA MET A 25 3.72 12.75 1.77
C MET A 25 4.81 12.59 0.70
N TYR A 26 4.79 11.48 -0.06
CA TYR A 26 5.72 11.28 -1.17
C TYR A 26 5.65 12.42 -2.19
N TYR A 27 4.44 12.81 -2.63
CA TYR A 27 4.29 13.89 -3.61
C TYR A 27 4.73 15.25 -3.05
N LYS A 28 4.54 15.50 -1.75
CA LYS A 28 5.05 16.71 -1.06
C LYS A 28 6.58 16.74 -1.00
N LYS A 29 7.24 15.61 -0.74
CA LYS A 29 8.72 15.52 -0.61
C LYS A 29 9.46 15.31 -1.93
N ARG A 30 8.74 15.02 -3.01
CA ARG A 30 9.29 14.80 -4.36
C ARG A 30 10.23 15.92 -4.86
N PRO A 31 9.97 17.21 -4.64
CA PRO A 31 10.89 18.28 -5.08
C PRO A 31 12.23 18.28 -4.36
N GLU A 32 12.24 17.94 -3.07
CA GLU A 32 13.47 17.85 -2.25
C GLU A 32 14.30 16.64 -2.64
N LEU A 33 13.64 15.50 -2.88
CA LEU A 33 14.30 14.29 -3.39
C LEU A 33 14.95 14.55 -4.75
N MET A 34 14.24 15.25 -5.66
CA MET A 34 14.77 15.57 -6.99
C MET A 34 16.03 16.44 -6.92
N LYS A 35 16.05 17.46 -6.06
CA LYS A 35 17.24 18.29 -5.84
C LYS A 35 18.45 17.48 -5.38
N LEU A 36 18.25 16.54 -4.44
CA LEU A 36 19.35 15.72 -3.94
C LEU A 36 19.91 14.78 -5.01
N VAL A 37 19.04 14.22 -5.86
CA VAL A 37 19.43 13.40 -7.02
C VAL A 37 20.24 14.23 -8.03
N GLU A 38 19.79 15.43 -8.35
CA GLU A 38 20.47 16.33 -9.29
C GLU A 38 21.87 16.73 -8.79
N GLU A 39 22.01 17.02 -7.49
CA GLU A 39 23.31 17.27 -6.87
C GLU A 39 24.24 16.06 -6.93
N PHE A 40 23.69 14.86 -6.71
CA PHE A 40 24.46 13.62 -6.78
C PHE A 40 24.98 13.36 -8.19
N TYR A 41 24.11 13.58 -9.19
CA TYR A 41 24.47 13.46 -10.60
C TYR A 41 25.52 14.50 -11.02
N ARG A 42 25.38 15.76 -10.60
CA ARG A 42 26.39 16.81 -10.82
C ARG A 42 27.74 16.43 -10.21
N ALA A 43 27.76 15.93 -8.98
CA ALA A 43 29.00 15.53 -8.31
C ALA A 43 29.68 14.36 -9.03
N TYR A 44 28.91 13.35 -9.44
CA TYR A 44 29.44 12.21 -10.19
C TYR A 44 30.00 12.62 -11.55
N ARG A 45 29.28 13.50 -12.26
CA ARG A 45 29.74 14.04 -13.56
C ARG A 45 31.04 14.81 -13.43
N ALA A 46 31.14 15.71 -12.45
CA ALA A 46 32.38 16.47 -12.19
C ALA A 46 33.56 15.55 -11.83
N LEU A 47 33.32 14.45 -11.11
CA LEU A 47 34.34 13.46 -10.82
C LEU A 47 34.83 12.73 -12.08
N ALA A 48 33.91 12.33 -12.95
CA ALA A 48 34.23 11.69 -14.23
C ALA A 48 35.01 12.64 -15.16
N GLU A 49 34.65 13.91 -15.21
CA GLU A 49 35.37 14.95 -15.97
C GLU A 49 36.81 15.12 -15.45
N ARG A 50 37.00 15.15 -14.13
CA ARG A 50 38.34 15.20 -13.52
C ARG A 50 39.18 13.94 -13.80
N TYR A 51 38.57 12.75 -13.81
CA TYR A 51 39.26 11.52 -14.14
C TYR A 51 39.73 11.51 -15.60
N ASN A 52 38.85 11.92 -16.52
CA ASN A 52 39.20 12.06 -17.92
C ASN A 52 40.34 13.06 -18.14
N HIS A 53 40.32 14.18 -17.40
CA HIS A 53 41.38 15.19 -17.43
C HIS A 53 42.72 14.62 -16.94
N ALA A 54 42.77 14.02 -15.75
CA ALA A 54 44.00 13.46 -15.18
C ALA A 54 44.60 12.34 -16.06
N THR A 55 43.75 11.51 -16.66
CA THR A 55 44.20 10.43 -17.55
C THR A 55 44.68 10.98 -18.91
N GLY A 56 44.08 12.08 -19.37
CA GLY A 56 44.51 12.81 -20.56
C GLY A 56 45.89 13.44 -20.37
N GLU A 57 46.11 14.12 -19.24
CA GLU A 57 47.39 14.74 -18.87
C GLU A 57 48.51 13.71 -18.72
N LEU A 58 48.22 12.55 -18.09
CA LEU A 58 49.20 11.46 -17.96
C LEU A 58 49.67 10.92 -19.31
N ARG A 59 48.74 10.74 -20.27
CA ARG A 59 49.07 10.32 -21.64
C ARG A 59 49.84 11.40 -22.42
N GLN A 60 49.64 12.67 -22.09
CA GLN A 60 50.38 13.77 -22.70
C GLN A 60 51.81 13.83 -22.16
N ALA A 61 52.00 13.68 -20.84
CA ALA A 61 53.33 13.61 -20.21
C ALA A 61 54.18 12.44 -20.72
N HIS A 62 53.57 11.26 -20.90
CA HIS A 62 54.26 10.10 -21.48
C HIS A 62 54.69 10.30 -22.94
N ARG A 63 53.98 11.14 -23.71
CA ARG A 63 54.39 11.51 -25.07
C ARG A 63 55.58 12.45 -25.06
N THR A 64 55.60 13.42 -24.14
CA THR A 64 56.69 14.39 -24.01
C THR A 64 58.00 13.75 -23.51
N MET A 65 57.94 12.68 -22.71
CA MET A 65 59.14 11.94 -22.25
C MET A 65 59.75 10.98 -23.28
N ALA A 66 59.10 10.79 -24.44
CA ALA A 66 59.53 9.83 -25.46
C ALA A 66 60.33 10.46 -26.62
N GLU A 67 60.76 11.73 -26.52
CA GLU A 67 61.62 12.37 -27.52
C GLU A 67 63.12 12.19 -27.20
N PRO A 68 63.96 11.67 -28.13
CA PRO A 68 65.38 11.36 -27.87
C PRO A 68 66.32 12.58 -27.89
N PHE A 69 67.13 12.71 -26.83
CA PHE A 69 68.27 13.63 -26.74
C PHE A 69 69.55 12.90 -27.23
N MET A 70 70.18 13.41 -28.30
CA MET A 70 71.43 12.90 -28.85
C MET A 70 72.63 13.57 -28.18
N LEU A 71 73.54 12.80 -27.59
CA LEU A 71 74.90 13.22 -27.27
C LEU A 71 75.87 12.10 -27.68
N SER A 72 76.77 12.42 -28.60
CA SER A 72 77.91 11.60 -29.02
C SER A 72 79.15 12.03 -28.23
N ASP A 73 80.00 11.07 -27.84
CA ASP A 73 81.38 11.33 -27.43
C ASP A 73 82.25 10.12 -27.78
N ASP A 74 83.40 10.35 -28.42
CA ASP A 74 84.41 9.36 -28.81
C ASP A 74 85.80 9.96 -28.62
N SER A 75 86.69 9.30 -27.85
CA SER A 75 88.14 9.56 -27.87
C SER A 75 88.95 8.47 -27.13
N PRO A 76 90.07 7.96 -27.70
CA PRO A 76 91.09 7.26 -26.92
C PRO A 76 92.54 7.81 -27.09
N CYS A 77 93.34 7.46 -26.07
CA CYS A 77 94.60 8.06 -25.63
C CYS A 77 95.89 7.50 -26.28
N SER A 78 96.98 8.25 -26.15
CA SER A 78 98.31 8.10 -26.78
C SER A 78 99.40 7.39 -25.95
N SER A 79 100.44 6.93 -26.69
CA SER A 79 101.91 6.82 -26.41
C SER A 79 102.43 5.73 -25.45
N SER A 80 103.63 5.13 -25.57
CA SER A 80 104.92 5.43 -26.25
C SER A 80 105.87 4.20 -26.22
N GLY A 81 106.83 4.06 -27.17
CA GLY A 81 108.00 3.13 -27.13
C GLY A 81 109.19 3.67 -26.29
N PRO A 82 110.49 3.39 -26.57
CA PRO A 82 111.14 2.54 -27.61
C PRO A 82 112.47 1.81 -27.18
N ASP A 83 113.20 1.25 -28.18
CA ASP A 83 114.67 0.99 -28.35
C ASP A 83 115.42 0.01 -27.42
N GLY A 84 116.46 -0.75 -27.81
CA GLY A 84 117.31 -0.86 -29.02
C GLY A 84 118.69 -1.44 -28.61
N GLU A 85 119.09 -2.62 -29.12
CA GLU A 85 120.32 -2.85 -29.94
C GLU A 85 121.65 -3.22 -29.18
N PRO A 86 122.75 -3.69 -29.83
CA PRO A 86 123.36 -5.02 -29.56
C PRO A 86 124.92 -5.11 -29.45
N HIS A 87 125.44 -6.36 -29.36
CA HIS A 87 126.77 -6.87 -29.84
C HIS A 87 128.07 -6.46 -29.09
N THR A 88 129.20 -7.21 -28.98
CA THR A 88 129.83 -8.46 -29.49
C THR A 88 131.18 -8.66 -28.71
N PRO A 89 132.19 -9.49 -29.09
CA PRO A 89 132.27 -10.96 -29.01
C PRO A 89 133.61 -11.51 -28.40
N GLU A 90 133.65 -12.84 -28.15
CA GLU A 90 134.75 -13.85 -28.26
C GLU A 90 136.22 -13.52 -27.85
N MET A 91 137.10 -14.44 -27.41
CA MET A 91 137.36 -15.86 -27.72
C MET A 91 138.52 -16.31 -26.80
N LEU A 92 138.63 -17.55 -26.25
CA LEU A 92 139.94 -18.16 -25.89
C LEU A 92 139.95 -19.72 -25.72
N SER A 93 140.68 -20.35 -26.66
CA SER A 93 141.50 -21.58 -26.74
C SER A 93 141.31 -22.89 -25.91
N PHE A 94 141.27 -23.98 -26.70
CA PHE A 94 141.38 -25.44 -26.49
C PHE A 94 142.65 -25.87 -25.74
N SER A 95 142.61 -26.67 -24.65
CA SER A 95 142.79 -28.15 -24.77
C SER A 95 142.60 -28.97 -23.48
N ASN A 96 142.40 -28.36 -22.30
CA ASN A 96 141.80 -29.05 -21.12
C ASN A 96 140.27 -29.20 -21.22
N ILE A 97 139.73 -28.54 -22.23
CA ILE A 97 138.32 -28.48 -22.58
C ILE A 97 137.76 -29.87 -22.83
N ARG A 98 138.42 -30.79 -23.53
CA ARG A 98 137.73 -32.00 -24.04
C ARG A 98 137.14 -32.94 -22.97
N ARG A 99 137.77 -33.08 -21.79
CA ARG A 99 137.30 -33.97 -20.72
C ARG A 99 136.26 -33.28 -19.83
N VAL A 100 136.52 -32.01 -19.51
CA VAL A 100 135.57 -31.12 -18.84
C VAL A 100 134.32 -30.93 -19.70
N TRP A 101 134.45 -30.78 -21.02
CA TRP A 101 133.38 -30.66 -22.00
C TRP A 101 132.55 -31.93 -22.12
N ARG A 102 133.10 -33.12 -21.89
CA ARG A 102 132.30 -34.36 -21.85
C ARG A 102 131.45 -34.44 -20.59
N VAL A 103 132.02 -34.11 -19.43
CA VAL A 103 131.26 -34.08 -18.15
C VAL A 103 130.25 -32.94 -18.16
N LEU A 104 130.64 -31.76 -18.65
CA LEU A 104 129.74 -30.62 -18.87
C LEU A 104 128.66 -30.96 -19.88
N SER A 105 128.96 -31.67 -20.98
CA SER A 105 127.96 -32.07 -21.97
C SER A 105 126.97 -33.10 -21.41
N GLU A 106 127.44 -34.03 -20.57
CA GLU A 106 126.54 -34.98 -19.90
C GLU A 106 125.69 -34.28 -18.82
N MET A 107 126.29 -33.36 -18.05
CA MET A 107 125.59 -32.54 -17.08
C MET A 107 124.60 -31.58 -17.75
N GLU A 108 124.93 -31.05 -18.92
CA GLU A 108 124.08 -30.22 -19.78
C GLU A 108 122.93 -31.04 -20.37
N LYS A 109 123.16 -32.30 -20.76
CA LYS A 109 122.08 -33.21 -21.16
C LYS A 109 121.13 -33.50 -20.00
N GLU A 110 121.64 -33.79 -18.81
CA GLU A 110 120.80 -34.02 -17.62
C GLU A 110 120.09 -32.74 -17.17
N LEU A 111 120.75 -31.58 -17.27
CA LEU A 111 120.13 -30.28 -17.03
C LEU A 111 119.01 -30.01 -18.04
N ASN A 112 119.23 -30.27 -19.33
CA ASN A 112 118.21 -30.15 -20.37
C ASN A 112 117.04 -31.12 -20.15
N LYS A 113 117.29 -32.37 -19.73
CA LYS A 113 116.23 -33.31 -19.36
C LYS A 113 115.44 -32.84 -18.14
N ALA A 114 116.12 -32.40 -17.10
CA ALA A 114 115.48 -31.87 -15.89
C ALA A 114 114.68 -30.59 -16.18
N GLN A 115 115.20 -29.72 -17.05
CA GLN A 115 114.52 -28.51 -17.51
C GLN A 115 113.26 -28.85 -18.30
N ASN A 116 113.33 -29.78 -19.26
CA ASN A 116 112.16 -30.24 -20.01
C ASN A 116 111.10 -30.88 -19.09
N VAL A 117 111.52 -31.59 -18.03
CA VAL A 117 110.60 -32.16 -17.02
C VAL A 117 109.99 -31.05 -16.16
N ALA A 118 110.78 -30.06 -15.75
CA ALA A 118 110.30 -28.92 -14.97
C ALA A 118 109.30 -28.07 -15.77
N GLU A 119 109.59 -27.76 -17.04
CA GLU A 119 108.69 -27.08 -17.97
C GLU A 119 107.40 -27.88 -18.18
N GLY A 120 107.48 -29.20 -18.40
CA GLY A 120 106.29 -30.05 -18.51
C GLY A 120 105.47 -30.19 -17.21
N LEU A 121 106.08 -30.01 -16.03
CA LEU A 121 105.39 -29.94 -14.75
C LEU A 121 104.75 -28.57 -14.52
N ASP A 122 105.39 -27.48 -14.94
CA ASP A 122 104.88 -26.11 -14.86
C ASP A 122 103.71 -25.87 -15.82
N GLU A 123 103.77 -26.38 -17.04
CA GLU A 123 102.64 -26.40 -17.97
C GLU A 123 101.46 -27.19 -17.40
N ARG A 124 101.74 -28.32 -16.76
CA ARG A 124 100.70 -29.15 -16.10
C ARG A 124 100.12 -28.43 -14.89
N ALA A 125 100.93 -27.73 -14.10
CA ALA A 125 100.49 -26.92 -12.97
C ALA A 125 99.62 -25.75 -13.45
N SER A 126 100.07 -25.00 -14.44
CA SER A 126 99.32 -23.91 -15.08
C SER A 126 97.97 -24.39 -15.62
N LYS A 127 97.95 -25.54 -16.29
CA LYS A 127 96.70 -26.15 -16.79
C LYS A 127 95.75 -26.54 -15.64
N ALA A 128 96.28 -27.11 -14.57
CA ALA A 128 95.50 -27.46 -13.39
C ALA A 128 94.97 -26.22 -12.65
N GLU A 129 95.75 -25.13 -12.58
CA GLU A 129 95.34 -23.86 -11.99
C GLU A 129 94.19 -23.22 -12.75
N ILE A 130 94.26 -23.22 -14.09
CA ILE A 130 93.16 -22.78 -14.95
C ILE A 130 91.90 -23.62 -14.71
N GLU A 131 92.03 -24.94 -14.66
CA GLU A 131 90.91 -25.85 -14.40
C GLU A 131 90.29 -25.62 -13.01
N ILE A 132 91.11 -25.42 -11.97
CA ILE A 132 90.64 -25.06 -10.62
C ILE A 132 89.89 -23.71 -10.64
N GLY A 133 90.37 -22.73 -11.41
CA GLY A 133 89.69 -21.45 -11.60
C GLY A 133 88.29 -21.62 -12.19
N ILE A 134 88.18 -22.36 -13.30
CA ILE A 134 86.91 -22.67 -13.97
C ILE A 134 85.96 -23.41 -13.02
N LEU A 135 86.44 -24.42 -12.29
CA LEU A 135 85.62 -25.17 -11.35
C LEU A 135 85.11 -24.32 -10.18
N LYS A 136 85.93 -23.39 -9.68
CA LYS A 136 85.51 -22.43 -8.64
C LYS A 136 84.42 -21.50 -9.14
N GLU A 137 84.55 -20.99 -10.36
CA GLU A 137 83.55 -20.12 -10.99
C GLU A 137 82.23 -20.88 -11.21
N ALA A 138 82.29 -22.11 -11.74
CA ALA A 138 81.12 -22.98 -11.91
C ALA A 138 80.42 -23.29 -10.57
N LEU A 139 81.18 -23.51 -9.49
CA LEU A 139 80.63 -23.72 -8.16
C LEU A 139 79.95 -22.45 -7.63
N ALA A 140 80.56 -21.28 -7.83
CA ALA A 140 79.96 -19.99 -7.45
C ALA A 140 78.65 -19.73 -8.21
N GLU A 141 78.61 -20.00 -9.52
CA GLU A 141 77.38 -19.91 -10.30
C GLU A 141 76.29 -20.88 -9.81
N LEU A 142 76.63 -22.15 -9.58
CA LEU A 142 75.67 -23.13 -9.09
C LEU A 142 75.11 -22.74 -7.73
N LYS A 143 75.94 -22.18 -6.84
CA LYS A 143 75.51 -21.68 -5.54
C LYS A 143 74.54 -20.50 -5.69
N SER A 144 74.86 -19.53 -6.54
CA SER A 144 73.98 -18.39 -6.83
C SER A 144 72.65 -18.82 -7.44
N LYS A 145 72.66 -19.74 -8.41
CA LYS A 145 71.45 -20.32 -9.02
C LYS A 145 70.59 -21.05 -7.99
N LYS A 146 71.20 -21.84 -7.10
CA LYS A 146 70.50 -22.54 -6.01
C LYS A 146 69.86 -21.55 -5.03
N ASP A 147 70.59 -20.52 -4.61
CA ASP A 147 70.09 -19.51 -3.66
C ASP A 147 68.95 -18.67 -4.30
N SER A 148 69.07 -18.30 -5.58
CA SER A 148 67.99 -17.67 -6.35
C SER A 148 66.75 -18.58 -6.47
N GLY A 149 66.96 -19.86 -6.79
CA GLY A 149 65.88 -20.86 -6.87
C GLY A 149 65.16 -21.06 -5.54
N LEU A 150 65.89 -21.05 -4.42
CA LEU A 150 65.31 -21.14 -3.08
C LEU A 150 64.39 -19.94 -2.77
N VAL A 151 64.82 -18.72 -3.12
CA VAL A 151 64.00 -17.51 -2.95
C VAL A 151 62.73 -17.59 -3.79
N GLN A 152 62.83 -18.01 -5.05
CA GLN A 152 61.66 -18.20 -5.92
C GLN A 152 60.71 -19.27 -5.39
N TYR A 153 61.24 -20.39 -4.90
CA TYR A 153 60.44 -21.46 -4.29
C TYR A 153 59.68 -20.96 -3.06
N ASN A 154 60.36 -20.25 -2.16
CA ASN A 154 59.72 -19.65 -0.98
C ASN A 154 58.63 -18.64 -1.37
N HIS A 155 58.88 -17.81 -2.40
CA HIS A 155 57.88 -16.88 -2.93
C HIS A 155 56.64 -17.61 -3.49
N CYS A 156 56.82 -18.73 -4.19
CA CYS A 156 55.72 -19.55 -4.66
C CYS A 156 54.92 -20.15 -3.50
N LEU A 157 55.58 -20.63 -2.44
CA LEU A 157 54.91 -21.16 -1.26
C LEU A 157 54.04 -20.09 -0.56
N GLU A 158 54.55 -18.88 -0.38
CA GLU A 158 53.78 -17.77 0.20
C GLU A 158 52.55 -17.43 -0.66
N ARG A 159 52.71 -17.42 -1.99
CA ARG A 159 51.59 -17.20 -2.91
C ARG A 159 50.53 -18.29 -2.81
N ILE A 160 50.95 -19.56 -2.70
CA ILE A 160 50.03 -20.69 -2.53
C ILE A 160 49.27 -20.55 -1.20
N ALA A 161 49.97 -20.29 -0.09
CA ALA A 161 49.35 -20.11 1.21
C ALA A 161 48.32 -18.96 1.21
N ASN A 162 48.64 -17.83 0.57
CA ASN A 162 47.72 -16.70 0.42
C ASN A 162 46.49 -17.07 -0.41
N LEU A 163 46.66 -17.81 -1.51
CA LEU A 163 45.55 -18.28 -2.34
C LEU A 163 44.66 -19.26 -1.58
N GLU A 164 45.23 -20.20 -0.82
CA GLU A 164 44.48 -21.14 0.02
C GLU A 164 43.67 -20.42 1.12
N ALA A 165 44.25 -19.38 1.74
CA ALA A 165 43.55 -18.57 2.73
C ALA A 165 42.38 -17.80 2.11
N MET A 166 42.58 -17.18 0.94
CA MET A 166 41.50 -16.48 0.21
C MET A 166 40.40 -17.45 -0.25
N LEU A 167 40.77 -18.64 -0.73
CA LEU A 167 39.80 -19.68 -1.10
C LEU A 167 38.98 -20.15 0.10
N SER A 168 39.61 -20.33 1.25
CA SER A 168 38.93 -20.72 2.49
C SER A 168 37.95 -19.64 2.96
N LEU A 169 38.35 -18.37 2.88
CA LEU A 169 37.47 -17.25 3.21
C LEU A 169 36.27 -17.18 2.25
N ALA A 170 36.51 -17.26 0.94
CA ALA A 170 35.44 -17.28 -0.06
C ALA A 170 34.48 -18.47 0.11
N GLN A 171 34.99 -19.65 0.50
CA GLN A 171 34.16 -20.81 0.82
C GLN A 171 33.31 -20.60 2.08
N LEU A 172 33.80 -19.89 3.07
CA LEU A 172 33.03 -19.55 4.27
C LEU A 172 31.94 -18.53 3.95
N GLU A 173 32.27 -17.50 3.16
CA GLU A 173 31.31 -16.48 2.74
C GLU A 173 30.19 -17.07 1.90
N THR A 174 30.50 -17.93 0.92
CA THR A 174 29.50 -18.62 0.09
C THR A 174 28.54 -19.44 0.93
N LYS A 175 29.03 -20.23 1.91
CA LYS A 175 28.16 -20.93 2.87
C LYS A 175 27.25 -19.98 3.65
N GLY A 176 27.78 -18.85 4.12
CA GLY A 176 27.00 -17.84 4.83
C GLY A 176 25.97 -17.11 3.93
N HIS A 177 26.24 -17.00 2.63
CA HIS A 177 25.28 -16.53 1.65
C HIS A 177 24.17 -17.56 1.40
N ASP A 178 24.52 -18.85 1.27
CA ASP A 178 23.55 -19.94 1.09
C ASP A 178 22.59 -20.06 2.28
N GLU A 179 23.11 -20.01 3.52
CA GLU A 179 22.26 -20.03 4.72
C GLU A 179 21.30 -18.84 4.77
N ARG A 180 21.77 -17.65 4.38
CA ARG A 180 20.91 -16.46 4.29
C ARG A 180 19.88 -16.58 3.18
N ALA A 181 20.24 -17.14 2.03
CA ALA A 181 19.33 -17.39 0.93
C ALA A 181 18.22 -18.36 1.35
N VAL A 182 18.57 -19.49 1.98
CA VAL A 182 17.59 -20.45 2.51
C VAL A 182 16.65 -19.81 3.53
N LYS A 183 17.18 -19.01 4.47
CA LYS A 183 16.34 -18.28 5.44
C LYS A 183 15.38 -17.33 4.73
N ALA A 184 15.86 -16.54 3.77
CA ALA A 184 15.03 -15.63 2.99
C ALA A 184 13.95 -16.39 2.18
N GLU A 185 14.28 -17.53 1.57
CA GLU A 185 13.34 -18.37 0.82
C GLU A 185 12.23 -18.91 1.73
N THR A 186 12.57 -19.41 2.92
CA THR A 186 11.58 -19.90 3.88
C THR A 186 10.62 -18.79 4.34
N GLU A 187 11.14 -17.59 4.58
CA GLU A 187 10.34 -16.43 4.97
C GLU A 187 9.43 -15.96 3.83
N VAL A 188 9.94 -15.92 2.59
CA VAL A 188 9.14 -15.61 1.40
C VAL A 188 8.01 -16.62 1.22
N LYS A 189 8.29 -17.92 1.43
CA LYS A 189 7.26 -18.96 1.37
C LYS A 189 6.18 -18.74 2.44
N ARG A 190 6.57 -18.48 3.68
CA ARG A 190 5.66 -18.18 4.79
C ARG A 190 4.79 -16.96 4.50
N LEU A 191 5.37 -15.88 3.99
CA LEU A 191 4.64 -14.66 3.64
C LEU A 191 3.66 -14.89 2.47
N LYS A 192 4.01 -15.71 1.48
CA LYS A 192 3.09 -16.11 0.41
C LYS A 192 1.89 -16.89 0.93
N GLU A 193 2.11 -17.82 1.85
CA GLU A 193 1.02 -18.59 2.48
C GLU A 193 0.08 -17.69 3.29
N GLU A 194 0.63 -16.75 4.06
CA GLU A 194 -0.18 -15.74 4.80
C GLU A 194 -0.94 -14.80 3.87
N LEU A 195 -0.34 -14.36 2.76
CA LEU A 195 -1.00 -13.52 1.78
C LEU A 195 -2.19 -14.24 1.14
N ALA A 196 -2.01 -15.50 0.72
CA ALA A 196 -3.09 -16.32 0.17
C ALA A 196 -4.22 -16.55 1.20
N ARG A 197 -3.87 -16.75 2.48
CA ARG A 197 -4.85 -16.89 3.57
C ARG A 197 -5.65 -15.61 3.78
N LEU A 198 -5.00 -14.45 3.73
CA LEU A 198 -5.65 -13.14 3.89
C LEU A 198 -6.55 -12.82 2.69
N GLU A 199 -6.12 -13.11 1.46
CA GLU A 199 -6.93 -12.97 0.24
C GLU A 199 -8.21 -13.81 0.35
N ALA A 200 -8.09 -15.10 0.69
CA ALA A 200 -9.26 -15.97 0.85
C ALA A 200 -10.23 -15.49 1.93
N LYS A 201 -9.72 -14.93 3.03
CA LYS A 201 -10.56 -14.34 4.09
C LYS A 201 -11.25 -13.06 3.62
N ASN A 202 -10.57 -12.23 2.83
CA ASN A 202 -11.14 -11.01 2.25
C ASN A 202 -12.26 -11.36 1.27
N ASP A 203 -12.05 -12.31 0.37
CA ASP A 203 -13.06 -12.78 -0.58
C ASP A 203 -14.29 -13.37 0.13
N ALA A 204 -14.07 -14.18 1.17
CA ALA A 204 -15.15 -14.70 2.00
C ALA A 204 -15.93 -13.57 2.71
N GLY A 205 -15.22 -12.55 3.21
CA GLY A 205 -15.81 -11.35 3.81
C GLY A 205 -16.66 -10.58 2.81
N LEU A 206 -16.14 -10.30 1.61
CA LEU A 206 -16.86 -9.62 0.53
C LEU A 206 -18.13 -10.36 0.14
N LEU A 207 -18.08 -11.69 0.04
CA LEU A 207 -19.26 -12.51 -0.25
C LEU A 207 -20.31 -12.45 0.85
N GLN A 208 -19.90 -12.39 2.13
CA GLN A 208 -20.82 -12.19 3.25
C GLN A 208 -21.44 -10.78 3.26
N TYR A 209 -20.64 -9.75 2.96
CA TYR A 209 -21.14 -8.38 2.83
C TYR A 209 -22.15 -8.27 1.69
N GLY A 210 -21.89 -8.89 0.53
CA GLY A 210 -22.84 -8.95 -0.59
C GLY A 210 -24.18 -9.56 -0.19
N LYS A 211 -24.17 -10.72 0.47
CA LYS A 211 -25.41 -11.37 0.97
C LYS A 211 -26.16 -10.51 1.97
N SER A 212 -25.44 -9.79 2.83
CA SER A 212 -26.05 -8.88 3.80
C SER A 212 -26.72 -7.70 3.11
N LEU A 213 -26.10 -7.17 2.05
CA LEU A 213 -26.64 -6.08 1.26
C LEU A 213 -27.91 -6.50 0.49
N GLU A 214 -27.91 -7.67 -0.12
CA GLU A 214 -29.11 -8.24 -0.77
C GLU A 214 -30.27 -8.40 0.22
N LYS A 215 -29.98 -8.91 1.43
CA LYS A 215 -30.98 -9.03 2.49
C LYS A 215 -31.53 -7.67 2.93
N ILE A 216 -30.66 -6.66 3.07
CA ILE A 216 -31.08 -5.29 3.40
C ILE A 216 -32.01 -4.75 2.32
N SER A 217 -31.63 -4.86 1.04
CA SER A 217 -32.47 -4.42 -0.08
C SER A 217 -33.83 -5.12 -0.11
N PHE A 218 -33.87 -6.43 0.13
CA PHE A 218 -35.13 -7.16 0.25
C PHE A 218 -36.00 -6.64 1.41
N LEU A 219 -35.40 -6.42 2.58
CA LEU A 219 -36.13 -5.88 3.73
C LEU A 219 -36.64 -4.45 3.47
N GLU A 220 -35.86 -3.58 2.84
CA GLU A 220 -36.27 -2.23 2.46
C GLU A 220 -37.49 -2.24 1.55
N THR A 221 -37.50 -3.08 0.51
CA THR A 221 -38.66 -3.20 -0.39
C THR A 221 -39.90 -3.72 0.33
N THR A 222 -39.72 -4.67 1.26
CA THR A 222 -40.82 -5.22 2.07
C THR A 222 -41.38 -4.17 3.04
N ILE A 223 -40.52 -3.38 3.68
CA ILE A 223 -40.90 -2.28 4.56
C ILE A 223 -41.68 -1.22 3.77
N ASN A 224 -41.18 -0.78 2.63
CA ASN A 224 -41.86 0.21 1.78
C ASN A 224 -43.26 -0.26 1.37
N LEU A 225 -43.40 -1.54 1.00
CA LEU A 225 -44.71 -2.12 0.68
C LEU A 225 -45.65 -2.16 1.90
N ALA A 226 -45.14 -2.50 3.07
CA ALA A 226 -45.92 -2.49 4.30
C ALA A 226 -46.37 -1.07 4.67
N GLU A 227 -45.48 -0.08 4.60
CA GLU A 227 -45.77 1.34 4.85
C GLU A 227 -46.85 1.88 3.91
N GLU A 228 -46.76 1.54 2.61
CA GLU A 228 -47.78 1.88 1.63
C GLU A 228 -49.16 1.32 2.00
N ASN A 229 -49.22 0.03 2.38
CA ASN A 229 -50.45 -0.62 2.81
C ASN A 229 -51.02 0.01 4.08
N PHE A 230 -50.17 0.34 5.06
CA PHE A 230 -50.59 1.03 6.27
C PHE A 230 -51.17 2.40 5.94
N ARG A 231 -50.51 3.18 5.06
CA ARG A 231 -51.01 4.49 4.62
C ARG A 231 -52.40 4.37 4.00
N MET A 232 -52.59 3.42 3.08
CA MET A 232 -53.87 3.16 2.43
C MET A 232 -54.97 2.74 3.41
N LEU A 233 -54.63 1.97 4.44
CA LEU A 233 -55.59 1.58 5.49
C LEU A 233 -55.96 2.77 6.37
N THR A 234 -55.00 3.60 6.76
CA THR A 234 -55.24 4.84 7.51
C THR A 234 -56.21 5.75 6.76
N GLU A 235 -55.99 6.00 5.47
CA GLU A 235 -56.90 6.82 4.65
C GLU A 235 -58.33 6.23 4.55
N LYS A 236 -58.47 4.90 4.59
CA LYS A 236 -59.79 4.25 4.64
C LYS A 236 -60.46 4.41 6.00
N ILE A 237 -59.70 4.29 7.08
CA ILE A 237 -60.19 4.49 8.44
C ILE A 237 -60.67 5.94 8.60
N GLU A 238 -59.86 6.92 8.21
CA GLU A 238 -60.23 8.34 8.26
C GLU A 238 -61.52 8.64 7.50
N ARG A 239 -61.66 8.12 6.27
CA ARG A 239 -62.91 8.24 5.49
C ARG A 239 -64.12 7.66 6.22
N ALA A 240 -63.99 6.44 6.76
CA ALA A 240 -65.06 5.80 7.50
C ALA A 240 -65.41 6.57 8.79
N GLU A 241 -64.42 7.13 9.49
CA GLU A 241 -64.64 7.98 10.66
C GLU A 241 -65.41 9.26 10.32
N PHE A 242 -65.07 9.91 9.20
CA PHE A 242 -65.84 11.06 8.69
C PHE A 242 -67.29 10.68 8.38
N GLU A 243 -67.53 9.55 7.72
CA GLU A 243 -68.89 9.05 7.43
C GLU A 243 -69.68 8.74 8.71
N VAL A 244 -69.07 8.05 9.68
CA VAL A 244 -69.69 7.76 10.98
C VAL A 244 -70.03 9.04 11.72
N LYS A 245 -69.14 10.04 11.72
CA LYS A 245 -69.39 11.34 12.35
C LYS A 245 -70.58 12.06 11.69
N ALA A 246 -70.66 12.05 10.36
CA ALA A 246 -71.77 12.65 9.62
C ALA A 246 -73.11 11.93 9.90
N LEU A 247 -73.11 10.59 9.95
CA LEU A 247 -74.30 9.80 10.28
C LEU A 247 -74.76 10.04 11.73
N ARG A 248 -73.81 10.16 12.69
CA ARG A 248 -74.14 10.50 14.08
C ARG A 248 -74.83 11.86 14.18
N GLN A 249 -74.36 12.86 13.44
CA GLN A 249 -75.00 14.17 13.41
C GLN A 249 -76.44 14.11 12.85
N LYS A 250 -76.64 13.38 11.75
CA LYS A 250 -78.00 13.18 11.20
C LYS A 250 -78.94 12.46 12.18
N LEU A 251 -78.42 11.48 12.93
CA LEU A 251 -79.20 10.79 13.97
C LEU A 251 -79.60 11.72 15.12
N THR A 252 -78.74 12.66 15.51
CA THR A 252 -79.10 13.66 16.53
C THR A 252 -80.18 14.62 16.04
N GLU A 253 -80.05 15.12 14.80
CA GLU A 253 -81.05 16.00 14.17
C GLU A 253 -82.43 15.32 14.08
N LEU A 254 -82.49 14.09 13.57
CA LEU A 254 -83.74 13.31 13.52
C LEU A 254 -84.33 13.01 14.90
N ASN A 255 -83.50 12.81 15.92
CA ASN A 255 -83.98 12.57 17.28
C ASN A 255 -84.60 13.84 17.88
N GLU A 256 -83.99 15.01 17.65
CA GLU A 256 -84.57 16.30 18.05
C GLU A 256 -85.91 16.54 17.35
N GLU A 257 -86.00 16.29 16.04
CA GLU A 257 -87.26 16.37 15.29
C GLU A 257 -88.31 15.40 15.85
N LYS A 258 -87.96 14.14 16.10
CA LYS A 258 -88.85 13.14 16.70
C LYS A 258 -89.38 13.59 18.07
N GLU A 259 -88.52 14.10 18.94
CA GLU A 259 -88.94 14.59 20.25
C GLU A 259 -89.85 15.83 20.12
N SER A 260 -89.55 16.74 19.20
CA SER A 260 -90.42 17.89 18.91
C SER A 260 -91.82 17.46 18.46
N VAL A 261 -91.91 16.47 17.56
CA VAL A 261 -93.17 15.91 17.06
C VAL A 261 -93.90 15.17 18.18
N SER A 262 -93.19 14.43 19.04
CA SER A 262 -93.75 13.75 20.21
C SER A 262 -94.41 14.73 21.19
N VAL A 263 -93.77 15.88 21.44
CA VAL A 263 -94.33 16.96 22.27
C VAL A 263 -95.59 17.55 21.64
N LEU A 264 -95.53 17.89 20.34
CA LEU A 264 -96.70 18.40 19.62
C LEU A 264 -97.87 17.40 19.63
N TYR A 265 -97.58 16.12 19.42
CA TYR A 265 -98.59 15.06 19.46
C TYR A 265 -99.28 14.98 20.84
N LYS A 266 -98.50 15.02 21.94
CA LYS A 266 -99.07 15.06 23.31
C LYS A 266 -99.94 16.30 23.52
N GLN A 267 -99.52 17.45 23.00
CA GLN A 267 -100.29 18.69 23.10
C GLN A 267 -101.62 18.58 22.33
N CYS A 268 -101.60 18.05 21.10
CA CYS A 268 -102.81 17.82 20.31
C CYS A 268 -103.79 16.87 21.03
N LEU A 269 -103.30 15.78 21.62
CA LEU A 269 -104.14 14.86 22.40
C LEU A 269 -104.81 15.57 23.58
N GLN A 270 -104.08 16.42 24.30
CA GLN A 270 -104.64 17.20 25.40
C GLN A 270 -105.70 18.19 24.93
N THR A 271 -105.47 18.86 23.80
CA THR A 271 -106.47 19.76 23.19
C THR A 271 -107.73 19.01 22.76
N ILE A 272 -107.59 17.85 22.13
CA ILE A 272 -108.73 17.00 21.74
C ILE A 272 -109.54 16.61 22.98
N PHE A 273 -108.89 16.14 24.05
CA PHE A 273 -109.58 15.80 25.30
C PHE A 273 -110.33 16.99 25.92
N SER A 274 -109.76 18.20 25.87
CA SER A 274 -110.46 19.42 26.31
C SER A 274 -111.71 19.68 25.46
N MET A 275 -111.57 19.64 24.14
CA MET A 275 -112.68 19.86 23.21
C MET A 275 -113.77 18.79 23.36
N GLU A 276 -113.42 17.52 23.55
CA GLU A 276 -114.38 16.44 23.80
C GLU A 276 -115.20 16.70 25.08
N ASN A 277 -114.55 17.16 26.16
CA ASN A 277 -115.24 17.54 27.40
C ASN A 277 -116.16 18.76 27.20
N GLU A 278 -115.69 19.79 26.49
CA GLU A 278 -116.50 20.96 26.15
C GLU A 278 -117.73 20.57 25.32
N ILE A 279 -117.56 19.70 24.33
CA ILE A 279 -118.65 19.16 23.51
C ILE A 279 -119.64 18.36 24.37
N LEU A 280 -119.16 17.53 25.30
CA LEU A 280 -120.01 16.77 26.21
C LEU A 280 -120.88 17.70 27.08
N VAL A 281 -120.29 18.74 27.66
CA VAL A 281 -121.01 19.74 28.46
C VAL A 281 -122.02 20.53 27.60
N ALA A 282 -121.62 20.95 26.40
CA ALA A 282 -122.52 21.62 25.46
C ALA A 282 -123.71 20.73 25.06
N HIS A 283 -123.46 19.43 24.87
CA HIS A 283 -124.49 18.44 24.58
C HIS A 283 -125.47 18.27 25.75
N GLU A 284 -124.97 18.09 26.98
CA GLU A 284 -125.81 17.96 28.19
C GLU A 284 -126.69 19.19 28.43
N THR A 285 -126.13 20.40 28.26
CA THR A 285 -126.87 21.65 28.40
C THR A 285 -127.91 21.84 27.30
N SER A 286 -127.62 21.46 26.06
CA SER A 286 -128.59 21.46 24.96
C SER A 286 -129.77 20.54 25.24
N GLU A 287 -129.51 19.32 25.74
CA GLU A 287 -130.56 18.38 26.14
C GLU A 287 -131.39 18.88 27.34
N TRP A 288 -130.76 19.57 28.30
CA TRP A 288 -131.48 20.23 29.39
C TRP A 288 -132.39 21.36 28.87
N LEU A 289 -131.87 22.27 28.04
CA LEU A 289 -132.65 23.35 27.42
C LEU A 289 -133.81 22.79 26.58
N LYS A 290 -133.57 21.71 25.84
CA LYS A 290 -134.60 21.03 25.05
C LYS A 290 -135.75 20.53 25.93
N LYS A 291 -135.44 19.85 27.05
CA LYS A 291 -136.45 19.42 28.02
C LYS A 291 -137.22 20.59 28.63
N GLU A 292 -136.53 21.69 28.95
CA GLU A 292 -137.16 22.90 29.50
C GLU A 292 -138.08 23.57 28.46
N ILE A 293 -137.68 23.62 27.18
CA ILE A 293 -138.52 24.11 26.08
C ILE A 293 -139.74 23.21 25.91
N GLU A 294 -139.59 21.89 25.94
CA GLU A 294 -140.71 20.94 25.87
C GLU A 294 -141.71 21.18 27.01
N LEU A 295 -141.22 21.33 28.25
CA LEU A 295 -142.05 21.67 29.42
C LEU A 295 -142.73 23.03 29.25
N GLY A 296 -142.02 24.04 28.76
CA GLY A 296 -142.55 25.37 28.46
C GLY A 296 -143.63 25.32 27.38
N ALA A 297 -143.43 24.54 26.32
CA ALA A 297 -144.39 24.33 25.25
C ALA A 297 -145.65 23.61 25.75
N GLU A 298 -145.52 22.61 26.64
CA GLU A 298 -146.65 21.95 27.28
C GLU A 298 -147.47 22.91 28.16
N LYS A 299 -146.78 23.74 28.97
CA LYS A 299 -147.43 24.79 29.77
C LYS A 299 -148.17 25.79 28.88
N LEU A 300 -147.55 26.24 27.80
CA LEU A 300 -148.13 27.20 26.85
C LEU A 300 -149.34 26.59 26.14
N LYS A 301 -149.26 25.34 25.69
CA LYS A 301 -150.40 24.60 25.12
C LYS A 301 -151.55 24.41 26.12
N THR A 302 -151.24 24.25 27.40
CA THR A 302 -152.25 24.17 28.47
C THR A 302 -152.90 25.54 28.71
N ALA A 303 -152.11 26.62 28.73
CA ALA A 303 -152.60 27.98 28.83
C ALA A 303 -153.42 28.41 27.61
N GLU A 304 -153.00 28.04 26.40
CA GLU A 304 -153.72 28.27 25.15
C GLU A 304 -155.07 27.55 25.16
N LYS A 305 -155.11 26.27 25.55
CA LYS A 305 -156.39 25.56 25.80
C LYS A 305 -157.25 26.26 26.86
N HIS A 306 -156.64 26.83 27.90
CA HIS A 306 -157.37 27.58 28.92
C HIS A 306 -157.96 28.88 28.36
N CYS A 307 -157.19 29.64 27.58
CA CYS A 307 -157.68 30.80 26.82
C CYS A 307 -158.80 30.42 25.85
N ASP A 308 -158.65 29.34 25.07
CA ASP A 308 -159.70 28.81 24.19
C ASP A 308 -160.98 28.44 24.97
N THR A 309 -160.86 27.90 26.19
CA THR A 309 -162.02 27.64 27.05
C THR A 309 -162.66 28.90 27.59
N MET A 310 -161.85 29.93 27.92
CA MET A 310 -162.37 31.24 28.32
C MET A 310 -163.07 31.92 27.14
N GLU A 311 -162.48 31.90 25.94
CA GLU A 311 -163.07 32.45 24.72
C GLU A 311 -164.36 31.70 24.34
N LYS A 312 -164.41 30.36 24.47
CA LYS A 312 -165.65 29.59 24.31
C LYS A 312 -166.70 29.88 25.40
N SER A 313 -166.28 30.23 26.61
CA SER A 313 -167.18 30.65 27.69
C SER A 313 -167.71 32.08 27.49
N GLU A 314 -166.92 32.96 26.86
CA GLU A 314 -167.32 34.30 26.41
C GLU A 314 -168.21 34.26 25.16
N ILE A 315 -167.97 33.35 24.22
CA ILE A 315 -168.87 33.10 23.09
C ILE A 315 -170.19 32.47 23.58
N LYS A 316 -170.15 31.59 24.59
CA LYS A 316 -171.37 31.07 25.24
C LYS A 316 -172.15 32.18 25.96
N SER A 317 -171.50 33.12 26.65
CA SER A 317 -172.18 34.25 27.28
C SER A 317 -172.77 35.22 26.25
N PHE A 318 -172.15 35.40 25.08
CA PHE A 318 -172.73 36.18 23.97
C PHE A 318 -173.92 35.47 23.27
N SER A 319 -173.91 34.13 23.18
CA SER A 319 -175.00 33.37 22.55
C SER A 319 -176.27 33.23 23.42
N SER A 320 -176.16 33.39 24.75
CA SER A 320 -177.30 33.31 25.67
C SER A 320 -178.06 34.65 25.85
N ALA A 321 -177.60 35.74 25.24
CA ALA A 321 -178.28 37.04 25.25
C ALA A 321 -179.14 37.31 23.99
N ARG A 322 -179.26 36.33 23.08
CA ARG A 322 -180.26 36.30 22.00
C ARG A 322 -181.17 35.08 22.19
N GLY A 323 -182.16 35.23 23.05
CA GLY A 323 -183.22 34.24 23.30
C GLY A 323 -184.32 34.90 24.10
#